data_AF-A0A2G6LLU1-F1
#
_entry.id   AF-A0A2G6LLU1-F1
#
_cell.length_a   1.000
_cell.length_b   1.000
_cell.length_c   1.000
_cell.angle_alpha   90.00
_cell.angle_beta   90.00
_cell.angle_gamma   90.00
#
_symmetry.space_group_name_H-M   'P 1'
#
loop_
_entity.id
_entity.type
_entity.pdbx_description
1 polymer ?
#
loop_
_entity_poly.entity_id
_entity_poly.type
_entity_poly.pdbx_seq_one_letter_code
_entity_poly.pdbx_strand_id
1 'polypeptide(L)'
;MLANFFNKSTPFHTLVIVLFVLLIMLIVAFQADILSFNPSFLLKEIAIFLLLIGSFFMVHFINFKNKLVKENAYDLLIFLILIALFHNITLHINLILTHLILLFAFRRIYSLRSPKNVREKIFESGLYIGLATIFYPFSMLYLILCIAAVLIFERRTIRNIFIPIVGFMVPLFLYGTYLFLTDQFSPDFIVFNTNFSYSAYNNFTILIPITLLITLLLWTIFSSTVKVLAVNNEFKSFWILVLVHLALSIFISIPAPIKDGSEFIFLFFPSLVLFTNYLQMATDHWFKEVFIYLMVAGAIAVFLV
;
A
#
# COMPACT_ATOMS: atom_id res chain seq x y z
N MET A 1 10.05 10.27 22.66
CA MET A 1 8.80 10.05 23.41
C MET A 1 7.70 9.47 22.52
N LEU A 2 7.60 9.84 21.24
CA LEU A 2 6.59 9.30 20.31
C LEU A 2 6.82 7.81 20.02
N ALA A 3 8.08 7.37 19.88
CA ALA A 3 8.36 5.96 19.66
C ALA A 3 7.89 5.12 20.86
N ASN A 4 8.03 5.61 22.09
CA ASN A 4 7.55 4.89 23.27
C ASN A 4 6.03 4.80 23.34
N PHE A 5 5.32 5.86 22.93
CA PHE A 5 3.86 5.90 22.94
C PHE A 5 3.28 4.80 22.04
N PHE A 6 3.73 4.72 20.79
CA PHE A 6 3.24 3.72 19.81
C PHE A 6 3.88 2.33 19.94
N ASN A 7 4.74 2.09 20.94
CA ASN A 7 5.34 0.77 21.16
C ASN A 7 4.34 -0.25 21.74
N LYS A 8 3.10 0.15 22.05
CA LYS A 8 1.99 -0.72 22.43
C LYS A 8 0.79 -0.43 21.53
N SER A 9 0.08 -1.46 21.10
CA SER A 9 -1.20 -1.29 20.39
C SER A 9 -2.34 -1.21 21.41
N THR A 10 -3.08 -0.10 21.43
CA THR A 10 -4.29 0.05 22.26
C THR A 10 -5.41 0.71 21.45
N PRO A 11 -6.70 0.49 21.81
CA PRO A 11 -7.83 1.12 21.12
C PRO A 11 -7.76 2.65 21.06
N PHE A 12 -7.09 3.27 22.04
CA PHE A 12 -6.85 4.70 22.05
C PHE A 12 -5.98 5.15 20.88
N HIS A 13 -4.89 4.43 20.58
CA HIS A 13 -4.00 4.76 19.45
C HIS A 13 -4.75 4.69 18.11
N THR A 14 -5.60 3.68 17.93
CA THR A 14 -6.42 3.56 16.72
C THR A 14 -7.40 4.72 16.58
N LEU A 15 -8.04 5.15 17.67
CA LEU A 15 -8.96 6.28 17.65
C LEU A 15 -8.26 7.59 17.30
N VAL A 16 -7.09 7.84 17.90
CA VAL A 16 -6.26 9.01 17.59
C VAL A 16 -5.93 9.06 16.10
N ILE A 17 -5.52 7.92 15.51
CA ILE A 17 -5.15 7.87 14.09
C ILE A 17 -6.36 8.14 13.19
N VAL A 18 -7.52 7.57 13.48
CA VAL A 18 -8.75 7.84 12.72
C VAL A 18 -9.10 9.34 12.74
N LEU A 19 -8.97 10.00 13.89
CA LEU A 19 -9.20 11.44 14.00
C LEU A 19 -8.18 12.26 13.19
N PHE A 20 -6.90 11.86 13.18
CA PHE A 20 -5.89 12.53 12.37
C PHE A 20 -6.10 12.32 10.87
N VAL A 21 -6.55 11.15 10.42
CA VAL A 21 -6.93 10.94 9.01
C VAL A 21 -8.07 11.89 8.62
N LEU A 22 -9.09 12.02 9.48
CA LEU A 22 -10.18 12.97 9.26
C LEU A 22 -9.66 14.41 9.15
N LEU A 23 -8.76 14.81 10.06
CA LEU A 23 -8.15 16.14 10.07
C LEU A 23 -7.39 16.41 8.76
N ILE A 24 -6.58 15.46 8.29
CA ILE A 24 -5.85 15.57 7.02
C ILE A 24 -6.81 15.80 5.86
N MET A 25 -7.89 15.02 5.76
CA MET A 25 -8.85 15.20 4.66
C MET A 25 -9.51 16.58 4.70
N LEU A 26 -9.89 17.06 5.89
CA LEU A 26 -10.46 18.39 6.04
C LEU A 26 -9.48 19.46 5.54
N ILE A 27 -8.21 19.40 5.96
CA ILE A 27 -7.17 20.35 5.51
C ILE A 27 -7.04 20.35 3.99
N VAL A 28 -6.97 19.17 3.37
CA VAL A 28 -6.88 19.05 1.90
C VAL A 28 -8.12 19.62 1.20
N ALA A 29 -9.32 19.32 1.71
CA ALA A 29 -10.56 19.84 1.15
C ALA A 29 -10.63 21.38 1.21
N PHE A 30 -10.11 21.98 2.28
CA PHE A 30 -9.96 23.43 2.40
C PHE A 30 -8.93 24.00 1.42
N GLN A 31 -7.76 23.38 1.28
CA GLN A 31 -6.69 23.84 0.39
C GLN A 31 -7.05 23.76 -1.10
N ALA A 32 -7.85 22.76 -1.48
CA ALA A 32 -8.28 22.57 -2.86
C ALA A 32 -9.50 23.44 -3.23
N ASP A 33 -9.91 24.37 -2.37
CA ASP A 33 -11.06 25.27 -2.55
C ASP A 33 -12.37 24.53 -2.92
N ILE A 34 -12.53 23.27 -2.50
CA ILE A 34 -13.66 22.41 -2.87
C ILE A 34 -14.91 22.72 -2.01
N LEU A 35 -15.03 23.94 -1.48
CA LEU A 35 -16.07 24.34 -0.53
C LEU A 35 -17.45 24.59 -1.18
N SER A 36 -17.69 24.12 -2.40
CA SER A 36 -19.06 24.02 -2.91
C SER A 36 -19.76 22.86 -2.18
N PHE A 37 -20.42 23.18 -1.07
CA PHE A 37 -21.22 22.23 -0.29
C PHE A 37 -22.37 21.68 -1.15
N ASN A 38 -22.12 20.54 -1.81
CA ASN A 38 -23.10 19.76 -2.54
C ASN A 38 -23.24 18.39 -1.85
N PRO A 39 -24.46 17.86 -1.64
CA PRO A 39 -24.66 16.51 -1.10
C PRO A 39 -23.83 15.42 -1.79
N SER A 40 -23.59 15.52 -3.10
CA SER A 40 -22.76 14.56 -3.85
C SER A 40 -21.28 14.61 -3.45
N PHE A 41 -20.76 15.81 -3.17
CA PHE A 41 -19.40 16.01 -2.67
C PHE A 41 -19.24 15.38 -1.29
N LEU A 42 -20.18 15.66 -0.38
CA LEU A 42 -20.14 15.11 0.98
C LEU A 42 -20.19 13.57 0.99
N LEU A 43 -21.00 12.96 0.11
CA LEU A 43 -21.05 11.50 -0.04
C LEU A 43 -19.70 10.93 -0.53
N LYS A 44 -19.05 11.60 -1.49
CA LYS A 44 -17.73 11.20 -2.00
C LYS A 44 -16.67 11.26 -0.89
N GLU A 45 -16.63 12.33 -0.11
CA GLU A 45 -15.69 12.48 1.00
C GLU A 45 -15.91 11.42 2.09
N ILE A 46 -17.17 11.12 2.45
CA ILE A 46 -17.47 10.03 3.38
C ILE A 46 -16.99 8.68 2.83
N ALA A 47 -17.17 8.43 1.54
CA ALA A 47 -16.69 7.19 0.91
C ALA A 47 -15.17 7.09 0.95
N ILE A 48 -14.45 8.18 0.64
CA ILE A 48 -12.98 8.24 0.71
C ILE A 48 -12.51 7.96 2.14
N PHE A 49 -13.13 8.60 3.14
CA PHE A 49 -12.81 8.39 4.55
C PHE A 49 -12.97 6.91 4.96
N LEU A 50 -14.10 6.30 4.61
CA LEU A 50 -14.37 4.89 4.89
C LEU A 50 -13.38 3.95 4.20
N LEU A 51 -12.98 4.25 2.95
CA LEU A 51 -12.00 3.47 2.22
C LEU A 51 -10.59 3.57 2.84
N LEU A 52 -10.18 4.75 3.31
CA LEU A 52 -8.90 4.94 4.01
C LEU A 52 -8.88 4.21 5.35
N ILE A 53 -9.97 4.29 6.13
CA ILE A 53 -10.12 3.54 7.37
C ILE A 53 -10.13 2.03 7.11
N GLY A 54 -10.84 1.58 6.07
CA GLY A 54 -10.84 0.18 5.64
C GLY A 54 -9.42 -0.30 5.29
N SER A 55 -8.66 0.53 4.58
CA SER A 55 -7.26 0.25 4.23
C SER A 55 -6.39 0.15 5.48
N PHE A 56 -6.54 1.10 6.39
CA PHE A 56 -5.83 1.12 7.68
C PHE A 56 -6.04 -0.17 8.49
N PHE A 57 -7.31 -0.56 8.71
CA PHE A 57 -7.62 -1.78 9.47
C PHE A 57 -7.12 -3.03 8.75
N MET A 58 -7.20 -3.05 7.43
CA MET A 58 -6.75 -4.18 6.63
C MET A 58 -5.22 -4.34 6.69
N VAL A 59 -4.45 -3.25 6.60
CA VAL A 59 -2.99 -3.27 6.80
C VAL A 59 -2.64 -3.86 8.16
N HIS A 60 -3.26 -3.35 9.23
CA HIS A 60 -3.02 -3.85 10.58
C HIS A 60 -3.37 -5.33 10.72
N PHE A 61 -4.51 -5.75 10.18
CA PHE A 61 -4.94 -7.14 10.17
C PHE A 61 -3.91 -8.03 9.46
N ILE A 62 -3.39 -7.63 8.29
CA ILE A 62 -2.40 -8.40 7.54
C ILE A 62 -1.11 -8.55 8.35
N ASN A 63 -0.63 -7.45 8.94
CA ASN A 63 0.60 -7.43 9.75
C ASN A 63 0.49 -8.36 10.95
N PHE A 64 -0.60 -8.23 11.72
CA PHE A 64 -0.84 -9.03 12.92
C PHE A 64 -1.06 -10.50 12.56
N LYS A 65 -1.95 -10.80 11.61
CA LYS A 65 -2.32 -12.18 11.26
C LYS A 65 -1.16 -12.99 10.71
N ASN A 66 -0.29 -12.37 9.91
CA ASN A 66 0.85 -13.04 9.28
C ASN A 66 2.16 -12.87 10.07
N LYS A 67 2.13 -12.16 11.21
CA LYS A 67 3.30 -11.84 12.04
C LYS A 67 4.41 -11.18 11.20
N LEU A 68 4.02 -10.28 10.31
CA LEU A 68 4.93 -9.53 9.45
C LEU A 68 5.76 -8.54 10.25
N VAL A 69 5.19 -8.10 11.37
CA VAL A 69 5.74 -7.14 12.30
C VAL A 69 5.37 -7.60 13.72
N LYS A 70 6.17 -7.28 14.75
CA LYS A 70 5.79 -7.55 16.15
C LYS A 70 4.60 -6.67 16.57
N GLU A 71 3.90 -7.06 17.62
CA GLU A 71 2.71 -6.38 18.14
C GLU A 71 3.05 -4.98 18.70
N ASN A 72 2.88 -3.94 17.89
CA ASN A 72 2.90 -2.55 18.30
C ASN A 72 2.04 -1.70 17.35
N ALA A 73 1.97 -0.38 17.59
CA ALA A 73 1.17 0.56 16.80
C ALA A 73 2.03 1.41 15.84
N TYR A 74 3.28 1.03 15.60
CA TYR A 74 4.15 1.74 14.65
C TYR A 74 3.68 1.59 13.21
N ASP A 75 3.12 0.44 12.84
CA ASP A 75 2.50 0.23 11.53
C ASP A 75 1.36 1.25 11.31
N LEU A 76 0.52 1.44 12.32
CA LEU A 76 -0.58 2.39 12.30
C LEU A 76 -0.08 3.84 12.16
N LEU A 77 0.95 4.21 12.94
CA LEU A 77 1.55 5.55 12.88
C LEU A 77 2.19 5.81 11.51
N ILE A 78 2.95 4.86 10.97
CA ILE A 78 3.62 5.01 9.68
C ILE A 78 2.58 5.15 8.56
N PHE A 79 1.47 4.39 8.61
CA PHE A 79 0.37 4.55 7.64
C PHE A 79 -0.20 5.96 7.66
N LEU A 80 -0.46 6.51 8.86
CA LEU A 80 -0.95 7.88 9.02
C LEU A 80 0.01 8.91 8.43
N ILE A 81 1.31 8.78 8.74
CA ILE A 81 2.33 9.71 8.21
C ILE A 81 2.43 9.59 6.69
N LEU A 82 2.34 8.38 6.12
CA LEU A 82 2.35 8.21 4.66
C LEU A 82 1.13 8.88 4.00
N ILE A 83 -0.07 8.78 4.58
CA ILE A 83 -1.24 9.54 4.12
C ILE A 83 -0.99 11.05 4.19
N ALA A 84 -0.39 11.53 5.28
CA ALA A 84 -0.09 12.96 5.43
C ALA A 84 0.95 13.46 4.41
N LEU A 85 2.00 12.67 4.17
CA LEU A 85 3.06 12.96 3.21
C LEU A 85 2.54 13.00 1.76
N PHE A 86 1.62 12.10 1.42
CA PHE A 86 1.02 12.01 0.08
C PHE A 86 -0.48 12.33 0.14
N HIS A 87 -0.82 13.49 0.72
CA HIS A 87 -2.20 13.87 1.00
C HIS A 87 -3.10 13.98 -0.25
N ASN A 88 -2.51 14.22 -1.43
CA ASN A 88 -3.22 14.24 -2.72
C ASN A 88 -3.93 12.91 -3.05
N ILE A 89 -3.54 11.80 -2.42
CA ILE A 89 -4.25 10.51 -2.53
C ILE A 89 -5.73 10.66 -2.21
N THR A 90 -6.08 11.52 -1.24
CA THR A 90 -7.47 11.75 -0.81
C THR A 90 -8.37 12.25 -1.95
N LEU A 91 -7.79 12.86 -2.99
CA LEU A 91 -8.53 13.35 -4.15
C LEU A 91 -8.90 12.22 -5.15
N HIS A 92 -8.24 11.07 -5.06
CA HIS A 92 -8.29 9.97 -6.05
C HIS A 92 -8.92 8.70 -5.48
N ILE A 93 -10.25 8.67 -5.40
CA ILE A 93 -11.01 7.53 -4.87
C ILE A 93 -10.68 6.19 -5.56
N ASN A 94 -10.42 6.19 -6.88
CA ASN A 94 -10.09 4.98 -7.63
C ASN A 94 -8.77 4.36 -7.18
N LEU A 95 -7.75 5.19 -6.85
CA LEU A 95 -6.46 4.71 -6.36
C LEU A 95 -6.61 4.10 -4.95
N ILE A 96 -7.39 4.74 -4.07
CA ILE A 96 -7.65 4.22 -2.72
C ILE A 96 -8.43 2.90 -2.79
N LEU A 97 -9.47 2.85 -3.64
CA LEU A 97 -10.26 1.63 -3.85
C LEU A 97 -9.38 0.50 -4.40
N THR A 98 -8.54 0.79 -5.40
CA THR A 98 -7.58 -0.17 -5.95
C THR A 98 -6.63 -0.68 -4.87
N HIS A 99 -6.05 0.21 -4.07
CA HIS A 99 -5.17 -0.16 -2.98
C HIS A 99 -5.88 -1.05 -1.95
N LEU A 100 -7.11 -0.73 -1.56
CA LEU A 100 -7.89 -1.56 -0.64
C LEU A 100 -8.16 -2.97 -1.20
N ILE A 101 -8.53 -3.07 -2.49
CA ILE A 101 -8.71 -4.35 -3.18
C ILE A 101 -7.40 -5.15 -3.19
N LEU A 102 -6.27 -4.50 -3.49
CA LEU A 102 -4.95 -5.12 -3.46
C LEU A 102 -4.55 -5.58 -2.05
N LEU A 103 -4.94 -4.88 -0.98
CA LEU A 103 -4.72 -5.35 0.39
C LEU A 103 -5.42 -6.70 0.64
N PHE A 104 -6.61 -6.95 0.06
CA PHE A 104 -7.24 -8.29 0.11
C PHE A 104 -6.40 -9.36 -0.62
N ALA A 105 -5.79 -9.02 -1.75
CA ALA A 105 -4.84 -9.89 -2.43
C ALA A 105 -3.61 -10.16 -1.55
N PHE A 106 -2.99 -9.11 -1.02
CA PHE A 106 -1.77 -9.19 -0.20
C PHE A 106 -2.00 -10.03 1.06
N ARG A 107 -3.16 -9.89 1.71
CA ARG A 107 -3.55 -10.76 2.83
C ARG A 107 -3.42 -12.24 2.46
N ARG A 108 -3.89 -12.64 1.28
CA ARG A 108 -3.83 -14.03 0.82
C ARG A 108 -2.41 -14.42 0.46
N ILE A 109 -1.68 -13.58 -0.27
CA ILE A 109 -0.28 -13.78 -0.66
C ILE A 109 0.62 -14.04 0.57
N TYR A 110 0.59 -13.15 1.57
CA TYR A 110 1.41 -13.32 2.77
C TYR A 110 0.98 -14.51 3.64
N SER A 111 -0.29 -14.92 3.56
CA SER A 111 -0.79 -16.10 4.28
C SER A 111 -0.38 -17.44 3.67
N LEU A 112 0.24 -17.45 2.48
CA LEU A 112 0.76 -18.67 1.83
C LEU A 112 1.86 -19.36 2.63
N ARG A 113 2.47 -18.67 3.60
CA ARG A 113 3.34 -19.30 4.61
C ARG A 113 2.66 -20.44 5.37
N SER A 114 1.34 -20.36 5.55
CA SER A 114 0.58 -21.42 6.20
C SER A 114 0.06 -22.43 5.17
N PRO A 115 0.29 -23.75 5.34
CA PRO A 115 -0.09 -24.79 4.38
C PRO A 115 -1.61 -25.05 4.31
N LYS A 116 -2.42 -24.27 5.02
CA LYS A 116 -3.89 -24.38 4.99
C LYS A 116 -4.45 -23.70 3.74
N ASN A 117 -5.30 -24.39 2.99
CA ASN A 117 -6.07 -23.86 1.86
C ASN A 117 -5.20 -23.07 0.86
N VAL A 118 -4.07 -23.65 0.47
CA VAL A 118 -3.05 -23.00 -0.37
C VAL A 118 -3.63 -22.62 -1.73
N ARG A 119 -4.33 -23.54 -2.39
CA ARG A 119 -4.87 -23.30 -3.75
C ARG A 119 -5.92 -22.21 -3.75
N GLU A 120 -6.78 -22.19 -2.74
CA GLU A 120 -7.80 -21.17 -2.53
C GLU A 120 -7.18 -19.80 -2.31
N LYS A 121 -6.14 -19.71 -1.46
CA LYS A 121 -5.41 -18.45 -1.25
C LYS A 121 -4.80 -17.92 -2.55
N ILE A 122 -4.17 -18.79 -3.34
CA ILE A 122 -3.53 -18.40 -4.60
C ILE A 122 -4.58 -17.92 -5.61
N PHE A 123 -5.69 -18.64 -5.73
CA PHE A 123 -6.80 -18.26 -6.60
C PHE A 123 -7.40 -16.92 -6.18
N GLU A 124 -7.71 -16.76 -4.89
CA GLU A 124 -8.26 -15.52 -4.35
C GLU A 124 -7.32 -14.32 -4.55
N SER A 125 -6.00 -14.49 -4.38
CA SER A 125 -5.06 -13.41 -4.66
C SER A 125 -5.10 -12.98 -6.13
N GLY A 126 -5.18 -13.93 -7.07
CA GLY A 126 -5.36 -13.63 -8.48
C GLY A 126 -6.66 -12.87 -8.74
N LEU A 127 -7.76 -13.34 -8.14
CA LEU A 127 -9.09 -12.72 -8.25
C LEU A 127 -9.08 -11.26 -7.81
N TYR A 128 -8.53 -10.95 -6.63
CA TYR A 128 -8.46 -9.56 -6.16
C TYR A 128 -7.54 -8.69 -7.03
N ILE A 129 -6.42 -9.22 -7.54
CA ILE A 129 -5.56 -8.47 -8.49
C ILE A 129 -6.31 -8.17 -9.79
N GLY A 130 -7.08 -9.13 -10.32
CA GLY A 130 -7.89 -8.91 -11.52
C GLY A 130 -8.98 -7.87 -11.30
N LEU A 131 -9.62 -7.87 -10.13
CA LEU A 131 -10.59 -6.84 -9.75
C LEU A 131 -9.94 -5.45 -9.65
N ALA A 132 -8.75 -5.35 -9.05
CA ALA A 132 -8.01 -4.09 -8.98
C ALA A 132 -7.60 -3.58 -10.38
N THR A 133 -7.34 -4.49 -11.32
CA THR A 133 -6.91 -4.15 -12.69
C THR A 133 -8.00 -3.41 -13.46
N ILE A 134 -9.27 -3.64 -13.14
CA ILE A 134 -10.40 -2.90 -13.74
C ILE A 134 -10.35 -1.41 -13.38
N PHE A 135 -9.97 -1.07 -12.14
CA PHE A 135 -9.88 0.31 -11.67
C PHE A 135 -8.54 0.96 -11.99
N TYR A 136 -7.46 0.18 -11.98
CA TYR A 136 -6.11 0.64 -12.26
C TYR A 136 -5.31 -0.46 -12.98
N PRO A 137 -5.16 -0.38 -14.31
CA PRO A 137 -4.63 -1.48 -15.13
C PRO A 137 -3.22 -1.98 -14.76
N PHE A 138 -2.33 -1.09 -14.33
CA PHE A 138 -0.96 -1.49 -13.95
C PHE A 138 -0.91 -2.39 -12.70
N SER A 139 -2.00 -2.47 -11.92
CA SER A 139 -2.07 -3.38 -10.77
C SER A 139 -1.94 -4.85 -11.16
N MET A 140 -2.16 -5.21 -12.43
CA MET A 140 -1.89 -6.55 -12.97
C MET A 140 -0.46 -7.04 -12.67
N LEU A 141 0.52 -6.14 -12.58
CA LEU A 141 1.91 -6.48 -12.25
C LEU A 141 2.05 -7.18 -10.89
N TYR A 142 1.10 -7.00 -9.96
CA TYR A 142 1.09 -7.75 -8.70
C TYR A 142 0.83 -9.25 -8.87
N LEU A 143 0.47 -9.74 -10.05
CA LEU A 143 0.50 -11.19 -10.33
C LEU A 143 1.91 -11.76 -10.16
N ILE A 144 2.94 -10.99 -10.51
CA ILE A 144 4.34 -11.38 -10.31
C ILE A 144 4.60 -11.58 -8.82
N LEU A 145 4.04 -10.74 -7.94
CA LEU A 145 4.15 -10.89 -6.49
C LEU A 145 3.52 -12.20 -6.01
N CYS A 146 2.33 -12.54 -6.53
CA CYS A 146 1.66 -13.79 -6.19
C CYS A 146 2.50 -15.00 -6.63
N ILE A 147 3.04 -14.98 -7.86
CA ILE A 147 3.90 -16.05 -8.36
C ILE A 147 5.17 -16.16 -7.53
N ALA A 148 5.80 -15.03 -7.17
CA ALA A 148 6.97 -15.00 -6.30
C ALA A 148 6.66 -15.64 -4.93
N ALA A 149 5.50 -15.34 -4.33
CA ALA A 149 5.11 -15.96 -3.07
C ALA A 149 4.90 -17.48 -3.17
N VAL A 150 4.32 -17.98 -4.28
CA VAL A 150 4.22 -19.41 -4.55
C VAL A 150 5.61 -20.04 -4.68
N LEU A 151 6.54 -19.42 -5.41
CA LEU A 151 7.91 -19.93 -5.54
C LEU A 151 8.66 -19.96 -4.20
N ILE A 152 8.45 -18.94 -3.36
CA ILE A 152 9.15 -18.82 -2.07
C ILE A 152 8.60 -19.84 -1.05
N PHE A 153 7.27 -19.97 -0.92
CA PHE A 153 6.62 -20.73 0.14
C PHE A 153 6.12 -22.13 -0.28
N GLU A 154 5.82 -22.35 -1.56
CA GLU A 154 5.22 -23.59 -2.10
C GLU A 154 6.17 -24.34 -3.05
N ARG A 155 7.44 -24.47 -2.65
CA ARG A 155 8.55 -25.00 -3.48
C ARG A 155 8.32 -26.38 -4.12
N ARG A 156 7.35 -27.17 -3.61
CA ARG A 156 7.08 -28.54 -4.09
C ARG A 156 5.97 -28.64 -5.14
N THR A 157 5.23 -27.55 -5.43
CA THR A 157 4.05 -27.61 -6.30
C THR A 157 4.03 -26.52 -7.37
N ILE A 158 4.99 -26.57 -8.30
CA ILE A 158 5.08 -25.67 -9.48
C ILE A 158 3.75 -25.57 -10.25
N ARG A 159 2.93 -26.62 -10.26
CA ARG A 159 1.59 -26.61 -10.89
C ARG A 159 0.69 -25.48 -10.37
N ASN A 160 0.91 -25.02 -9.13
CA ASN A 160 0.11 -23.95 -8.53
C ASN A 160 0.42 -22.56 -9.11
N ILE A 161 1.48 -22.39 -9.93
CA ILE A 161 1.84 -21.11 -10.56
C ILE A 161 0.76 -20.62 -11.56
N PHE A 162 -0.04 -21.52 -12.12
CA PHE A 162 -1.13 -21.16 -13.04
C PHE A 162 -2.44 -20.76 -12.34
N ILE A 163 -2.63 -21.16 -11.08
CA ILE A 163 -3.84 -20.85 -10.32
C ILE A 163 -4.15 -19.34 -10.20
N PRO A 164 -3.16 -18.43 -9.93
CA PRO A 164 -3.47 -17.02 -9.81
C PRO A 164 -3.84 -16.39 -11.15
N ILE A 165 -3.35 -16.94 -12.27
CA ILE A 165 -3.74 -16.50 -13.62
C ILE A 165 -5.21 -16.82 -13.85
N VAL A 166 -5.67 -18.01 -13.47
CA VAL A 166 -7.09 -18.38 -13.56
C VAL A 166 -7.94 -17.44 -12.69
N GLY A 167 -7.54 -17.21 -11.43
CA GLY A 167 -8.24 -16.29 -10.54
C GLY A 167 -8.35 -14.87 -11.11
N PHE A 168 -7.27 -14.36 -11.69
CA PHE A 168 -7.20 -13.04 -12.32
C PHE A 168 -8.14 -12.89 -13.51
N MET A 169 -8.31 -13.93 -14.31
CA MET A 169 -9.17 -13.87 -15.50
C MET A 169 -10.66 -13.80 -15.15
N VAL A 170 -11.09 -14.29 -13.99
CA VAL A 170 -12.51 -14.29 -13.57
C VAL A 170 -13.15 -12.89 -13.55
N PRO A 171 -12.64 -11.90 -12.79
CA PRO A 171 -13.23 -10.56 -12.77
C PRO A 171 -13.15 -9.86 -14.14
N LEU A 172 -12.08 -10.07 -14.91
CA LEU A 172 -11.94 -9.50 -16.24
C LEU A 172 -12.97 -10.06 -17.22
N PHE A 173 -13.20 -11.38 -17.17
CA PHE A 173 -14.22 -12.05 -17.98
C PHE A 173 -15.63 -11.57 -17.61
N LEU A 174 -15.93 -11.44 -16.32
CA LEU A 174 -17.23 -10.92 -15.85
C LEU A 174 -17.44 -9.47 -16.29
N TYR A 175 -16.41 -8.63 -16.17
CA TYR A 175 -16.48 -7.23 -16.61
C TYR A 175 -16.64 -7.12 -18.13
N GLY A 176 -15.89 -7.90 -18.90
CA GLY A 176 -16.05 -7.98 -20.37
C GLY A 176 -17.44 -8.46 -20.78
N THR A 177 -18.00 -9.45 -20.07
CA THR A 177 -19.37 -9.93 -20.30
C THR A 177 -20.39 -8.85 -19.98
N TYR A 178 -20.22 -8.11 -18.88
CA TYR A 178 -21.08 -6.98 -18.54
C TYR A 178 -21.07 -5.92 -19.66
N LEU A 179 -19.89 -5.52 -20.13
CA LEU A 179 -19.77 -4.55 -21.23
C LEU A 179 -20.38 -5.06 -22.54
N PHE A 180 -20.27 -6.36 -22.81
CA PHE A 180 -20.87 -6.98 -23.99
C PHE A 180 -22.39 -6.94 -23.92
N LEU A 181 -22.97 -7.23 -22.75
CA LEU A 181 -24.42 -7.17 -22.54
C LEU A 181 -25.00 -5.75 -22.55
N THR A 182 -24.18 -4.72 -22.30
CA THR A 182 -24.59 -3.31 -22.33
C THR A 182 -24.22 -2.58 -23.63
N ASP A 183 -23.80 -3.30 -24.67
CA ASP A 183 -23.32 -2.75 -25.95
C ASP A 183 -22.16 -1.74 -25.80
N GLN A 184 -21.38 -1.84 -24.72
CA GLN A 184 -20.21 -1.00 -24.42
C GLN A 184 -18.88 -1.73 -24.60
N PHE A 185 -18.91 -2.98 -25.08
CA PHE A 185 -17.71 -3.76 -25.28
C PHE A 185 -16.84 -3.17 -26.39
N SER A 186 -15.60 -2.86 -26.04
CA SER A 186 -14.53 -2.58 -26.97
C SER A 186 -13.40 -3.60 -26.77
N PRO A 187 -12.62 -3.95 -27.82
CA PRO A 187 -11.43 -4.77 -27.67
C PRO A 187 -10.43 -4.21 -26.64
N ASP A 188 -10.42 -2.88 -26.50
CA ASP A 188 -9.57 -2.11 -25.57
C ASP A 188 -10.32 -1.67 -24.31
N PHE A 189 -11.20 -2.52 -23.77
CA PHE A 189 -11.99 -2.20 -22.57
C PHE A 189 -11.14 -1.96 -21.31
N ILE A 190 -9.84 -2.30 -21.34
CA ILE A 190 -8.82 -1.95 -20.34
C ILE A 190 -7.82 -1.01 -21.01
N VAL A 191 -7.90 0.28 -20.69
CA VAL A 191 -7.04 1.31 -21.29
C VAL A 191 -5.83 1.59 -20.41
N PHE A 192 -4.63 1.36 -20.92
CA PHE A 192 -3.37 1.70 -20.25
C PHE A 192 -2.97 3.14 -20.55
N ASN A 193 -3.41 4.07 -19.71
CA ASN A 193 -2.96 5.46 -19.79
C ASN A 193 -1.59 5.62 -19.12
N THR A 194 -0.59 6.06 -19.90
CA THR A 194 0.77 6.29 -19.40
C THR A 194 1.15 7.75 -19.44
N ASN A 195 1.88 8.22 -18.44
CA ASN A 195 2.54 9.53 -18.49
C ASN A 195 3.99 9.43 -18.00
N PHE A 196 4.92 9.91 -18.82
CA PHE A 196 6.36 9.94 -18.52
C PHE A 196 6.91 11.37 -18.31
N SER A 197 6.04 12.38 -18.19
CA SER A 197 6.47 13.73 -17.80
C SER A 197 6.63 13.81 -16.28
N TYR A 198 7.84 14.03 -15.80
CA TYR A 198 8.15 14.14 -14.35
C TYR A 198 8.25 15.60 -13.86
N SER A 199 7.83 16.58 -14.66
CA SER A 199 7.91 18.00 -14.30
C SER A 199 7.15 18.34 -13.01
N ALA A 200 6.03 17.64 -12.74
CA ALA A 200 5.25 17.81 -11.52
C ALA A 200 6.05 17.50 -10.24
N TYR A 201 7.06 16.62 -10.32
CA TYR A 201 7.87 16.25 -9.15
C TYR A 201 8.83 17.35 -8.69
N ASN A 202 9.00 18.42 -9.47
CA ASN A 202 9.79 19.59 -9.06
C ASN A 202 9.05 20.47 -8.06
N ASN A 203 7.75 20.26 -7.84
CA ASN A 203 7.00 20.94 -6.79
C ASN A 203 7.43 20.40 -5.42
N PHE A 204 7.75 21.30 -4.49
CA PHE A 204 8.17 20.94 -3.13
C PHE A 204 7.17 20.08 -2.37
N THR A 205 5.87 20.25 -2.62
CA THR A 205 4.78 19.42 -2.04
C THR A 205 4.93 17.94 -2.39
N ILE A 206 5.57 17.61 -3.51
CA ILE A 206 5.81 16.23 -3.98
C ILE A 206 7.28 15.82 -3.76
N LEU A 207 8.22 16.73 -4.02
CA LEU A 207 9.65 16.48 -3.93
C LEU A 207 10.09 16.10 -2.51
N ILE A 208 9.61 16.83 -1.49
CA ILE A 208 9.92 16.56 -0.08
C ILE A 208 9.47 15.14 0.31
N PRO A 209 8.20 14.73 0.11
CA PRO A 209 7.76 13.38 0.47
C PRO A 209 8.47 12.28 -0.33
N ILE A 210 8.73 12.46 -1.63
CA ILE A 210 9.48 11.46 -2.43
C ILE A 210 10.91 11.29 -1.91
N THR A 211 11.64 12.38 -1.73
CA THR A 211 13.04 12.34 -1.27
C THR A 211 13.14 11.72 0.12
N LEU A 212 12.23 12.09 1.03
CA LEU A 212 12.13 11.53 2.36
C LEU A 212 11.80 10.03 2.33
N LEU A 213 10.81 9.62 1.54
CA LEU A 213 10.45 8.20 1.39
C LEU A 213 11.63 7.37 0.85
N ILE A 214 12.28 7.83 -0.23
CA ILE A 214 13.39 7.11 -0.87
C ILE A 214 14.59 7.01 0.07
N THR A 215 15.00 8.11 0.71
CA THR A 215 16.14 8.11 1.62
C THR A 215 15.94 7.17 2.80
N LEU A 216 14.75 7.18 3.41
CA LEU A 216 14.41 6.27 4.51
C LEU A 216 14.30 4.82 4.03
N LEU A 217 13.75 4.56 2.83
CA LEU A 217 13.72 3.21 2.26
C LEU A 217 15.13 2.67 2.02
N LEU A 218 16.01 3.45 1.39
CA LEU A 218 17.41 3.05 1.17
C LEU A 218 18.10 2.75 2.50
N TRP A 219 17.92 3.61 3.50
CA TRP A 219 18.49 3.40 4.84
C TRP A 219 17.96 2.12 5.51
N THR A 220 16.65 1.92 5.55
CA THR A 220 16.03 0.75 6.19
C THR A 220 16.42 -0.55 5.50
N ILE A 221 16.47 -0.56 4.17
CA ILE A 221 16.91 -1.72 3.38
C ILE A 221 18.39 -2.00 3.66
N PHE A 222 19.27 -1.01 3.56
CA PHE A 222 20.71 -1.19 3.77
C PHE A 222 21.02 -1.71 5.19
N SER A 223 20.44 -1.07 6.20
CA SER A 223 20.71 -1.38 7.62
C SER A 223 20.11 -2.71 8.11
N SER A 224 18.97 -3.12 7.54
CA SER A 224 18.24 -4.32 7.99
C SER A 224 18.54 -5.55 7.14
N THR A 225 18.66 -5.41 5.82
CA THR A 225 18.67 -6.56 4.90
C THR A 225 19.85 -7.48 5.16
N VAL A 226 21.05 -6.96 5.41
CA VAL A 226 22.23 -7.79 5.71
C VAL A 226 21.99 -8.66 6.94
N LYS A 227 21.44 -8.07 8.02
CA LYS A 227 21.14 -8.78 9.27
C LYS A 227 20.05 -9.84 9.07
N VAL A 228 19.01 -9.52 8.30
CA VAL A 228 17.88 -10.44 8.04
C VAL A 228 18.29 -11.60 7.14
N LEU A 229 19.04 -11.34 6.06
CA LEU A 229 19.45 -12.36 5.09
C LEU A 229 20.51 -13.33 5.64
N ALA A 230 21.28 -12.89 6.65
CA ALA A 230 22.27 -13.71 7.34
C ALA A 230 21.65 -14.83 8.19
N VAL A 231 20.38 -14.68 8.61
CA VAL A 231 19.67 -15.69 9.39
C VAL A 231 18.83 -16.57 8.45
N ASN A 232 19.00 -17.89 8.52
CA ASN A 232 18.25 -18.82 7.68
C ASN A 232 16.93 -19.25 8.34
N ASN A 233 16.01 -18.30 8.51
CA ASN A 233 14.70 -18.53 9.12
C ASN A 233 13.55 -18.10 8.18
N GLU A 234 12.32 -18.39 8.59
CA GLU A 234 11.12 -18.00 7.85
C GLU A 234 10.99 -16.48 7.65
N PHE A 235 11.64 -15.68 8.49
CA PHE A 235 11.68 -14.22 8.37
C PHE A 235 12.47 -13.76 7.14
N LYS A 236 13.52 -14.49 6.73
CA LYS A 236 14.26 -14.23 5.48
C LYS A 236 13.38 -14.34 4.24
N SER A 237 12.60 -15.42 4.13
CA SER A 237 11.68 -15.64 2.99
C SER A 237 10.62 -14.55 2.90
N PHE A 238 10.09 -14.13 4.05
CA PHE A 238 9.19 -13.00 4.15
C PHE A 238 9.85 -11.69 3.69
N TRP A 239 11.05 -11.39 4.18
CA TRP A 239 11.78 -10.18 3.82
C TRP A 239 12.02 -10.08 2.31
N ILE A 240 12.42 -11.18 1.67
CA ILE A 240 12.59 -11.26 0.21
C ILE A 240 11.28 -10.93 -0.50
N LEU A 241 10.15 -11.48 -0.05
CA LEU A 241 8.85 -11.19 -0.65
C LEU A 241 8.46 -9.72 -0.50
N VAL A 242 8.74 -9.09 0.65
CA VAL A 242 8.52 -7.64 0.86
C VAL A 242 9.40 -6.80 -0.06
N LEU A 243 10.66 -7.17 -0.29
CA LEU A 243 11.53 -6.47 -1.24
C LEU A 243 11.02 -6.60 -2.69
N VAL A 244 10.53 -7.78 -3.09
CA VAL A 244 9.88 -7.98 -4.39
C VAL A 244 8.61 -7.11 -4.49
N HIS A 245 7.81 -7.05 -3.41
CA HIS A 245 6.64 -6.19 -3.33
C HIS A 245 7.01 -4.71 -3.52
N LEU A 246 8.04 -4.24 -2.81
CA LEU A 246 8.53 -2.87 -2.94
C LEU A 246 8.96 -2.56 -4.37
N ALA A 247 9.74 -3.45 -4.99
CA ALA A 247 10.22 -3.29 -6.37
C ALA A 247 9.04 -3.19 -7.35
N LEU A 248 8.06 -4.07 -7.25
CA LEU A 248 6.85 -4.03 -8.09
C LEU A 248 6.05 -2.74 -7.88
N SER A 249 5.95 -2.27 -6.64
CA SER A 249 5.25 -1.02 -6.33
C SER A 249 5.91 0.19 -6.97
N ILE A 250 7.25 0.22 -7.02
CA ILE A 250 8.02 1.24 -7.76
C ILE A 250 7.77 1.12 -9.28
N PHE A 251 7.79 -0.10 -9.84
CA PHE A 251 7.52 -0.28 -11.27
C PHE A 251 6.11 0.16 -11.68
N ILE A 252 5.13 -0.03 -10.79
CA ILE A 252 3.74 0.38 -11.01
C ILE A 252 3.59 1.91 -10.98
N SER A 253 4.37 2.63 -10.16
CA SER A 253 4.28 4.09 -10.09
C SER A 253 4.95 4.80 -11.27
N ILE A 254 5.90 4.17 -11.97
CA ILE A 254 6.62 4.74 -13.12
C ILE A 254 5.68 5.15 -14.28
N PRO A 255 4.78 4.30 -14.78
CA PRO A 255 3.88 4.65 -15.88
C PRO A 255 2.62 5.41 -15.45
N ALA A 256 2.44 5.71 -14.15
CA ALA A 256 1.20 6.29 -13.64
C ALA A 256 0.76 7.54 -14.44
N PRO A 257 -0.52 7.64 -14.83
CA PRO A 257 -1.01 8.71 -15.70
C PRO A 257 -0.99 10.08 -15.02
N ILE A 258 -1.22 10.09 -13.70
CA ILE A 258 -1.24 11.27 -12.84
C ILE A 258 0.03 11.22 -11.99
N LYS A 259 0.76 12.34 -11.93
CA LYS A 259 2.07 12.49 -11.29
C LYS A 259 2.03 13.53 -10.16
N ASP A 260 1.00 13.45 -9.33
CA ASP A 260 0.74 14.39 -8.23
C ASP A 260 1.13 13.83 -6.85
N GLY A 261 1.80 12.69 -6.83
CA GLY A 261 2.20 11.98 -5.61
C GLY A 261 1.21 10.90 -5.18
N SER A 262 0.00 10.86 -5.76
CA SER A 262 -1.00 9.86 -5.39
C SER A 262 -0.63 8.44 -5.82
N GLU A 263 0.18 8.29 -6.87
CA GLU A 263 0.69 7.02 -7.36
C GLU A 263 1.57 6.28 -6.36
N PHE A 264 2.14 6.98 -5.36
CA PHE A 264 2.96 6.36 -4.33
C PHE A 264 2.15 5.55 -3.30
N ILE A 265 0.82 5.59 -3.36
CA ILE A 265 -0.06 4.76 -2.52
C ILE A 265 0.31 3.26 -2.62
N PHE A 266 0.75 2.80 -3.79
CA PHE A 266 1.15 1.40 -3.99
C PHE A 266 2.40 1.02 -3.19
N LEU A 267 3.26 1.99 -2.82
CA LEU A 267 4.42 1.76 -1.96
C LEU A 267 4.05 1.70 -0.48
N PHE A 268 2.83 2.07 -0.08
CA PHE A 268 2.48 2.23 1.34
C PHE A 268 2.63 0.93 2.12
N PHE A 269 2.04 -0.16 1.64
CA PHE A 269 2.12 -1.45 2.33
C PHE A 269 3.56 -1.95 2.52
N PRO A 270 4.40 -2.09 1.47
CA PRO A 270 5.77 -2.59 1.65
C PRO A 270 6.66 -1.61 2.42
N SER A 271 6.52 -0.29 2.24
CA SER A 271 7.31 0.69 2.99
C SER A 271 6.99 0.66 4.48
N LEU A 272 5.71 0.61 4.82
CA LEU A 272 5.25 0.47 6.20
C LEU A 272 5.82 -0.77 6.86
N VAL A 273 5.71 -1.93 6.22
CA VAL A 273 6.27 -3.18 6.74
C VAL A 273 7.78 -3.08 6.99
N LEU A 274 8.54 -2.48 6.07
CA LEU A 274 9.99 -2.30 6.22
C LEU A 274 10.33 -1.33 7.35
N PHE A 275 9.68 -0.17 7.39
CA PHE A 275 9.90 0.86 8.42
C PHE A 275 9.54 0.35 9.81
N THR A 276 8.41 -0.34 9.95
CA THR A 276 8.00 -0.90 11.23
C THR A 276 8.97 -1.97 11.73
N ASN A 277 9.41 -2.88 10.85
CA ASN A 277 10.42 -3.88 11.21
C ASN A 277 11.77 -3.22 11.56
N TYR A 278 12.20 -2.21 10.81
CA TYR A 278 13.41 -1.45 11.12
C TYR A 278 13.35 -0.83 12.52
N LEU A 279 12.27 -0.11 12.85
CA LEU A 279 12.06 0.49 14.17
C LEU A 279 12.03 -0.57 15.29
N GLN A 280 11.59 -1.79 15.01
CA GLN A 280 11.61 -2.88 15.98
C GLN A 280 12.98 -3.54 16.14
N MET A 281 13.78 -3.59 15.08
CA MET A 281 15.13 -4.16 15.08
C MET A 281 16.19 -3.19 15.63
N ALA A 282 15.98 -1.88 15.48
CA ALA A 282 16.87 -0.87 16.03
C ALA A 282 16.94 -1.01 17.57
N THR A 283 18.14 -1.09 18.11
CA THR A 283 18.39 -1.14 19.57
C THR A 283 18.38 0.25 20.17
N ASP A 284 18.92 1.22 19.43
CA ASP A 284 19.19 2.56 19.94
C ASP A 284 17.92 3.40 19.91
N HIS A 285 17.46 3.79 21.09
CA HIS A 285 16.21 4.54 21.26
C HIS A 285 16.22 5.88 20.51
N TRP A 286 17.33 6.62 20.60
CA TRP A 286 17.49 7.93 19.96
C TRP A 286 17.27 7.85 18.44
N PHE A 287 17.72 6.77 17.79
CA PHE A 287 17.60 6.62 16.34
C PHE A 287 16.15 6.40 15.91
N LYS A 288 15.35 5.67 16.71
CA LYS A 288 13.92 5.49 16.45
C LYS A 288 13.17 6.81 16.50
N GLU A 289 13.49 7.64 17.48
CA GLU A 289 12.87 8.96 17.64
C GLU A 289 13.25 9.87 16.48
N VAL A 290 14.53 9.94 16.09
CA VAL A 290 14.97 10.72 14.92
C VAL A 290 14.25 10.28 13.65
N PHE A 291 14.12 8.96 13.43
CA PHE A 291 13.41 8.42 12.27
C PHE A 291 11.95 8.88 12.22
N ILE A 292 11.23 8.76 13.33
CA ILE A 292 9.81 9.18 13.41
C ILE A 292 9.69 10.71 13.31
N TYR A 293 10.55 11.46 13.99
CA TYR A 293 10.51 12.93 13.95
C TYR A 293 10.79 13.47 12.55
N LEU A 294 11.73 12.86 11.80
CA LEU A 294 12.00 13.24 10.43
C LEU A 294 10.77 13.00 9.53
N MET A 295 10.10 11.85 9.70
CA MET A 295 8.85 11.55 8.99
C MET A 295 7.72 12.54 9.33
N VAL A 296 7.53 12.86 10.61
CA VAL A 296 6.50 13.84 11.05
C VAL A 296 6.82 15.25 10.57
N ALA A 297 8.10 15.66 10.64
CA ALA A 297 8.53 16.96 10.14
C ALA A 297 8.31 17.08 8.63
N GLY A 298 8.59 16.02 7.86
CA GLY A 298 8.26 15.95 6.44
C GLY A 298 6.76 16.09 6.18
N ALA A 299 5.94 15.37 6.93
CA ALA A 299 4.48 15.45 6.80
C ALA A 299 3.95 16.87 7.08
N ILE A 300 4.47 17.55 8.12
CA ILE A 300 4.09 18.93 8.44
C ILE A 300 4.57 19.90 7.36
N ALA A 301 5.80 19.74 6.87
CA ALA A 301 6.38 20.61 5.85
C ALA A 301 5.55 20.65 4.56
N VAL A 302 4.95 19.52 4.17
CA VAL A 302 4.11 19.44 2.96
C VAL A 302 2.86 20.31 3.05
N PHE A 303 2.28 20.51 4.25
CA PHE A 303 1.12 21.39 4.42
C PHE A 303 1.48 22.89 4.56
N LEU A 304 2.78 23.21 4.69
CA LEU A 304 3.25 24.58 4.88
C LEU A 304 3.79 25.24 3.61
N VAL A 305 4.05 24.46 2.56
CA VAL A 305 4.65 24.90 1.28
C VAL A 305 3.58 24.91 0.19
#